data_AF-A0A7C4JS75-F1
#
_entry.id   AF-A0A7C4JS75-F1
#
_cell.length_a   1.000
_cell.length_b   1.000
_cell.length_c   1.000
_cell.angle_alpha   90.00
_cell.angle_beta   90.00
_cell.angle_gamma   90.00
#
_symmetry.space_group_name_H-M   'P 1'
#
loop_
_entity.id
_entity.type
_entity.pdbx_description
1 polymer ?
#
loop_
_entity_poly.entity_id
_entity_poly.type
_entity_poly.pdbx_seq_one_letter_code
_entity_poly.pdbx_strand_id
1 'polypeptide(L)'
;MLLKIQTFSLLLIFAAVSVVAQDSLNMIRLAQWHDESLPIASPGNLNVRYSGCWGLAVHGREYAILGGARHVLVFDVTTPTQPMLVGKFEGKTNTVWREFKSYRNRIYAVSDATSEGLMILDFSQAPDTIVQTYFSDTLFRSAHTITLDTVSGRIYLNGSNIASQGLAILDVSQNPDTPVLLGTYSLPGGYIHDAYVRGDTVYASCGFEGYFIYDCRSVPEKPKTIASLPPTGGYHHNSWLSTDGRYAFLTEEIPSGRPVLVVDLEKMADNDLFIRTSFLDPLLPPGAFNAIPHNVYIKDNLLFNSQYEDGLLVYDISNPVAPRLIAYYDTHPQNTKYNTYYGCWGNYPWLPSGTIIAGDMQNGLQLLRLAGPVAVRPERSELKVRITPNPATDYVRISWMGDPPLLRARLWTPAGQLVAEQTWPEGGSELQLITAHLPTGLYVLELSGQGGSLLNRRIAIAR
;
A
#
# COMPACT_ATOMS: atom_id res chain seq x y z
N MET A 1 -6.55 59.59 -62.26
CA MET A 1 -7.43 58.62 -61.58
C MET A 1 -6.56 57.89 -60.55
N LEU A 2 -6.58 58.34 -59.29
CA LEU A 2 -5.65 57.91 -58.23
C LEU A 2 -6.16 56.64 -57.53
N LEU A 3 -5.32 55.62 -57.48
CA LEU A 3 -5.55 54.33 -56.82
C LEU A 3 -5.33 54.48 -55.31
N LYS A 4 -6.35 54.20 -54.49
CA LYS A 4 -6.24 54.07 -53.03
C LYS A 4 -5.91 52.62 -52.67
N ILE A 5 -4.79 52.39 -52.01
CA ILE A 5 -4.45 51.13 -51.36
C ILE A 5 -4.88 51.27 -49.88
N GLN A 6 -5.84 50.46 -49.43
CA GLN A 6 -6.17 50.31 -48.02
C GLN A 6 -5.36 49.15 -47.43
N THR A 7 -4.54 49.44 -46.43
CA THR A 7 -3.87 48.45 -45.59
C THR A 7 -4.81 48.04 -44.45
N PHE A 8 -5.18 46.76 -44.40
CA PHE A 8 -5.88 46.12 -43.29
C PHE A 8 -4.85 45.62 -42.28
N SER A 9 -4.91 46.08 -41.03
CA SER A 9 -4.14 45.53 -39.91
C SER A 9 -5.01 44.53 -39.15
N LEU A 10 -4.61 43.26 -39.15
CA LEU A 10 -5.26 42.19 -38.38
C LEU A 10 -4.68 42.17 -36.96
N LEU A 11 -5.50 42.44 -35.93
CA LEU A 11 -5.11 42.32 -34.53
C LEU A 11 -5.42 40.88 -34.06
N LEU A 12 -4.38 40.08 -33.80
CA LEU A 12 -4.50 38.74 -33.21
C LEU A 12 -4.56 38.86 -31.69
N ILE A 13 -5.73 38.58 -31.10
CA ILE A 13 -5.91 38.45 -29.65
C ILE A 13 -5.45 37.05 -29.25
N PHE A 14 -4.32 36.95 -28.54
CA PHE A 14 -3.91 35.72 -27.87
C PHE A 14 -4.74 35.55 -26.60
N ALA A 15 -5.67 34.59 -26.59
CA ALA A 15 -6.26 34.10 -25.36
C ALA A 15 -5.21 33.25 -24.62
N ALA A 16 -4.83 33.65 -23.41
CA ALA A 16 -3.96 32.86 -22.56
C ALA A 16 -4.73 31.63 -22.07
N VAL A 17 -4.44 30.47 -22.66
CA VAL A 17 -4.89 29.18 -22.13
C VAL A 17 -3.88 28.78 -21.05
N SER A 18 -4.28 28.86 -19.79
CA SER A 18 -3.51 28.29 -18.68
C SER A 18 -3.55 26.77 -18.81
N VAL A 19 -2.47 26.18 -19.33
CA VAL A 19 -2.27 24.73 -19.27
C VAL A 19 -1.82 24.41 -17.86
N VAL A 20 -2.71 23.88 -17.02
CA VAL A 20 -2.30 23.26 -15.76
C VAL A 20 -1.63 21.95 -16.15
N ALA A 21 -0.29 21.91 -16.06
CA ALA A 21 0.44 20.68 -16.24
C ALA A 21 0.14 19.78 -15.03
N GLN A 22 -0.35 18.58 -15.31
CA GLN A 22 -0.54 17.56 -14.29
C GLN A 22 0.81 17.16 -13.71
N ASP A 23 1.03 17.40 -12.42
CA ASP A 23 2.29 17.09 -11.77
C ASP A 23 2.40 15.58 -11.49
N SER A 24 3.56 15.00 -11.82
CA SER A 24 3.86 13.60 -11.60
C SER A 24 5.36 13.32 -11.64
N LEU A 25 5.78 12.30 -10.89
CA LEU A 25 7.13 11.75 -10.90
C LEU A 25 7.03 10.23 -11.04
N ASN A 26 7.68 9.66 -12.05
CA ASN A 26 7.77 8.20 -12.25
C ASN A 26 6.42 7.44 -12.14
N MET A 27 5.31 8.10 -12.46
CA MET A 27 3.96 7.54 -12.43
C MET A 27 3.22 8.00 -13.68
N ILE A 28 2.54 7.08 -14.35
CA ILE A 28 1.68 7.37 -15.49
C ILE A 28 0.22 7.15 -15.11
N ARG A 29 -0.67 8.02 -15.58
CA ARG A 29 -2.11 7.76 -15.56
C ARG A 29 -2.51 7.00 -16.81
N LEU A 30 -3.11 5.84 -16.61
CA LEU A 30 -3.65 4.96 -17.64
C LEU A 30 -5.05 5.41 -18.07
N ALA A 31 -5.90 5.75 -17.10
CA ALA A 31 -7.24 6.25 -17.33
C ALA A 31 -7.76 7.05 -16.13
N GLN A 32 -8.80 7.84 -16.39
CA GLN A 32 -9.62 8.47 -15.38
C GLN A 32 -11.09 8.19 -15.70
N TRP A 33 -11.91 8.00 -14.67
CA TRP A 33 -13.36 7.97 -14.83
C TRP A 33 -14.03 8.88 -13.79
N HIS A 34 -15.00 9.66 -14.26
CA HIS A 34 -15.80 10.56 -13.45
C HIS A 34 -17.21 10.66 -14.06
N ASP A 35 -18.22 10.70 -13.20
CA ASP A 35 -19.64 10.87 -13.55
C ASP A 35 -20.25 12.01 -12.72
N GLU A 36 -20.49 13.15 -13.38
CA GLU A 36 -21.09 14.33 -12.75
C GLU A 36 -22.55 14.10 -12.31
N SER A 37 -23.22 13.08 -12.86
CA SER A 37 -24.60 12.74 -12.53
C SER A 37 -24.76 12.01 -11.19
N LEU A 38 -23.65 11.53 -10.60
CA LEU A 38 -23.69 10.99 -9.24
C LEU A 38 -24.12 12.07 -8.23
N PRO A 39 -24.91 11.70 -7.22
CA PRO A 39 -25.32 12.64 -6.19
C PRO A 39 -24.08 13.20 -5.47
N ILE A 40 -24.22 14.39 -4.88
CA ILE A 40 -23.19 14.96 -4.02
C ILE A 40 -23.51 14.60 -2.58
N ALA A 41 -22.56 14.03 -1.85
CA ALA A 41 -22.55 14.09 -0.40
C ALA A 41 -21.61 15.23 0.01
N SER A 42 -22.06 16.13 0.88
CA SER A 42 -21.27 17.33 1.22
C SER A 42 -20.97 17.41 2.72
N PRO A 43 -20.31 16.39 3.33
CA PRO A 43 -19.79 16.55 4.68
C PRO A 43 -18.84 17.76 4.67
N GLY A 44 -19.06 18.72 5.57
CA GLY A 44 -18.23 19.93 5.64
C GLY A 44 -18.22 20.82 4.39
N ASN A 45 -19.25 20.76 3.53
CA ASN A 45 -19.33 21.50 2.24
C ASN A 45 -18.26 21.12 1.19
N LEU A 46 -17.69 19.93 1.27
CA LEU A 46 -16.59 19.46 0.40
C LEU A 46 -17.05 19.00 -1.01
N ASN A 47 -18.35 18.96 -1.28
CA ASN A 47 -18.95 18.54 -2.56
C ASN A 47 -18.41 17.21 -3.11
N VAL A 48 -18.41 16.20 -2.25
CA VAL A 48 -17.79 14.89 -2.48
C VAL A 48 -18.73 13.98 -3.27
N ARG A 49 -18.17 13.23 -4.23
CA ARG A 49 -18.89 12.19 -4.97
C ARG A 49 -18.30 10.81 -4.78
N TYR A 50 -17.05 10.72 -4.34
CA TYR A 50 -16.34 9.45 -4.25
C TYR A 50 -15.60 9.30 -2.93
N SER A 51 -15.15 8.08 -2.64
CA SER A 51 -14.50 7.74 -1.39
C SER A 51 -13.46 6.64 -1.55
N GLY A 52 -13.32 5.77 -0.54
CA GLY A 52 -12.50 4.56 -0.57
C GLY A 52 -12.63 3.78 -1.87
N CYS A 53 -11.54 3.10 -2.22
CA CYS A 53 -11.47 2.22 -3.37
C CYS A 53 -10.80 0.90 -2.99
N TRP A 54 -10.99 -0.12 -3.80
CA TRP A 54 -10.38 -1.43 -3.62
C TRP A 54 -10.27 -2.16 -4.94
N GLY A 55 -9.60 -3.31 -4.95
CA GLY A 55 -9.46 -4.13 -6.16
C GLY A 55 -9.69 -5.62 -5.89
N LEU A 56 -10.02 -6.33 -6.96
CA LEU A 56 -10.15 -7.78 -6.98
C LEU A 56 -9.70 -8.32 -8.34
N ALA A 57 -8.88 -9.36 -8.34
CA ALA A 57 -8.57 -10.11 -9.54
C ALA A 57 -9.20 -11.50 -9.46
N VAL A 58 -9.95 -11.89 -10.48
CA VAL A 58 -10.67 -13.18 -10.54
C VAL A 58 -10.80 -13.62 -11.99
N HIS A 59 -10.57 -14.91 -12.25
CA HIS A 59 -10.70 -15.52 -13.59
C HIS A 59 -9.95 -14.78 -14.73
N GLY A 60 -8.76 -14.25 -14.43
CA GLY A 60 -7.96 -13.50 -15.41
C GLY A 60 -8.48 -12.10 -15.74
N ARG A 61 -9.47 -11.62 -14.97
CA ARG A 61 -9.99 -10.26 -14.99
C ARG A 61 -9.55 -9.50 -13.77
N GLU A 62 -9.47 -8.18 -13.91
CA GLU A 62 -9.18 -7.25 -12.82
C GLU A 62 -10.32 -6.26 -12.67
N TYR A 63 -10.72 -6.02 -11.42
CA TYR A 63 -11.83 -5.13 -11.11
C TYR A 63 -11.38 -4.04 -10.14
N ALA A 64 -11.80 -2.81 -10.41
CA ALA A 64 -11.72 -1.70 -9.47
C ALA A 64 -13.08 -1.45 -8.83
N ILE A 65 -13.07 -1.28 -7.52
CA ILE A 65 -14.23 -0.92 -6.72
C ILE A 65 -14.02 0.52 -6.27
N LEU A 66 -15.04 1.36 -6.46
CA LEU A 66 -15.03 2.75 -6.02
C LEU A 66 -16.30 3.04 -5.23
N GLY A 67 -16.14 3.62 -4.05
CA GLY A 67 -17.26 4.21 -3.33
C GLY A 67 -17.74 5.44 -4.08
N GLY A 68 -18.98 5.41 -4.51
CA GLY A 68 -19.71 6.56 -5.02
C GLY A 68 -20.72 7.04 -3.98
N ALA A 69 -21.06 8.32 -4.04
CA ALA A 69 -22.19 8.84 -3.30
C ALA A 69 -23.44 8.02 -3.63
N ARG A 70 -24.02 7.39 -2.59
CA ARG A 70 -25.16 6.47 -2.69
C ARG A 70 -24.91 5.16 -3.48
N HIS A 71 -23.69 4.88 -3.95
CA HIS A 71 -23.44 3.71 -4.79
C HIS A 71 -22.10 3.02 -4.48
N VAL A 72 -22.05 1.72 -4.72
CA VAL A 72 -20.80 0.99 -4.94
C VAL A 72 -20.63 0.79 -6.44
N LEU A 73 -19.54 1.32 -7.00
CA LEU A 73 -19.24 1.27 -8.43
C LEU A 73 -18.20 0.20 -8.69
N VAL A 74 -18.43 -0.62 -9.71
CA VAL A 74 -17.56 -1.74 -10.09
C VAL A 74 -17.14 -1.56 -11.53
N PHE A 75 -15.82 -1.54 -11.76
CA PHE A 75 -15.22 -1.37 -13.07
C PHE A 75 -14.43 -2.62 -13.45
N ASP A 76 -14.62 -3.15 -14.67
CA ASP A 76 -13.61 -4.03 -15.29
C ASP A 76 -12.46 -3.14 -15.74
N VAL A 77 -11.27 -3.41 -15.20
CA VAL A 77 -10.02 -2.69 -15.46
C VAL A 77 -8.94 -3.60 -16.03
N THR A 78 -9.33 -4.77 -16.56
CA THR A 78 -8.42 -5.71 -17.24
C THR A 78 -7.67 -5.02 -18.39
N THR A 79 -8.33 -4.09 -19.08
CA THR A 79 -7.69 -3.12 -19.96
C THR A 79 -7.68 -1.75 -19.27
N PRO A 80 -6.66 -1.41 -18.49
CA PRO A 80 -6.71 -0.28 -17.55
C PRO A 80 -6.68 1.10 -18.23
N THR A 81 -6.40 1.16 -19.54
CA THR A 81 -6.54 2.39 -20.34
C THR A 81 -7.98 2.63 -20.80
N GLN A 82 -8.88 1.65 -20.64
CA GLN A 82 -10.28 1.70 -21.04
C GLN A 82 -11.15 1.04 -19.94
N PRO A 83 -11.21 1.62 -18.72
CA PRO A 83 -12.04 1.07 -17.66
C PRO A 83 -13.52 1.07 -18.07
N MET A 84 -14.21 -0.04 -17.79
CA MET A 84 -15.63 -0.18 -18.10
C MET A 84 -16.44 -0.32 -16.80
N LEU A 85 -17.41 0.57 -16.57
CA LEU A 85 -18.35 0.41 -15.47
C LEU A 85 -19.26 -0.80 -15.75
N VAL A 86 -19.09 -1.89 -14.99
CA VAL A 86 -19.82 -3.16 -15.14
C VAL A 86 -20.83 -3.40 -14.03
N GLY A 87 -20.79 -2.61 -12.95
CA GLY A 87 -21.76 -2.68 -11.86
C GLY A 87 -21.94 -1.34 -11.17
N LYS A 88 -23.19 -1.03 -10.80
CA LYS A 88 -23.56 0.15 -10.02
C LYS A 88 -24.63 -0.27 -9.01
N PHE A 89 -24.21 -0.52 -7.78
CA PHE A 89 -25.04 -1.07 -6.71
C PHE A 89 -25.49 0.06 -5.79
N GLU A 90 -26.80 0.27 -5.65
CA GLU A 90 -27.35 1.39 -4.87
C GLU A 90 -27.37 1.09 -3.36
N GLY A 91 -26.93 2.05 -2.56
CA GLY A 91 -27.10 2.06 -1.11
C GLY A 91 -28.45 2.66 -0.67
N LYS A 92 -28.72 2.65 0.63
CA LYS A 92 -29.94 3.25 1.22
C LYS A 92 -29.81 4.77 1.41
N THR A 93 -28.60 5.30 1.60
CA THR A 93 -28.34 6.70 1.96
C THR A 93 -27.30 7.34 1.04
N ASN A 94 -27.45 8.64 0.84
CA ASN A 94 -26.43 9.45 0.18
C ASN A 94 -25.26 9.72 1.14
N THR A 95 -24.31 8.79 1.18
CA THR A 95 -23.06 8.86 1.95
C THR A 95 -21.86 8.58 1.04
N VAL A 96 -20.71 9.13 1.43
CA VAL A 96 -19.39 8.94 0.82
C VAL A 96 -18.40 8.34 1.82
N TRP A 97 -18.81 7.86 2.99
CA TRP A 97 -17.89 7.10 3.85
C TRP A 97 -18.02 5.62 3.54
N ARG A 98 -17.62 5.20 2.33
CA ARG A 98 -17.70 3.79 1.88
C ARG A 98 -16.32 3.17 1.81
N GLU A 99 -16.18 2.00 2.45
CA GLU A 99 -14.92 1.28 2.59
C GLU A 99 -15.10 -0.22 2.26
N PHE A 100 -14.04 -0.83 1.73
CA PHE A 100 -14.12 -2.15 1.13
C PHE A 100 -12.97 -3.08 1.52
N LYS A 101 -13.24 -4.38 1.57
CA LYS A 101 -12.23 -5.45 1.59
C LYS A 101 -12.71 -6.65 0.78
N SER A 102 -11.77 -7.50 0.35
CA SER A 102 -12.06 -8.66 -0.50
C SER A 102 -11.69 -9.98 0.18
N TYR A 103 -12.53 -11.01 0.04
CA TYR A 103 -12.22 -12.38 0.46
C TYR A 103 -12.94 -13.42 -0.40
N ARG A 104 -12.22 -14.44 -0.87
CA ARG A 104 -12.74 -15.54 -1.71
C ARG A 104 -13.67 -15.05 -2.84
N ASN A 105 -13.21 -14.11 -3.66
CA ASN A 105 -13.97 -13.50 -4.77
C ASN A 105 -15.22 -12.69 -4.34
N ARG A 106 -15.35 -12.34 -3.05
CA ARG A 106 -16.37 -11.40 -2.58
C ARG A 106 -15.74 -10.04 -2.30
N ILE A 107 -16.52 -9.00 -2.50
CA ILE A 107 -16.26 -7.66 -1.97
C ILE A 107 -17.25 -7.42 -0.83
N TYR A 108 -16.72 -7.07 0.33
CA TYR A 108 -17.46 -6.61 1.49
C TYR A 108 -17.37 -5.09 1.51
N ALA A 109 -18.52 -4.42 1.61
CA ALA A 109 -18.62 -2.97 1.64
C ALA A 109 -19.36 -2.54 2.90
N VAL A 110 -18.79 -1.57 3.62
CA VAL A 110 -19.45 -0.89 4.74
C VAL A 110 -19.58 0.59 4.46
N SER A 111 -20.44 1.23 5.23
CA SER A 111 -20.64 2.67 5.18
C SER A 111 -20.73 3.29 6.57
N ASP A 112 -20.24 4.53 6.72
CA ASP A 112 -20.40 5.33 7.94
C ASP A 112 -21.45 6.46 7.80
N ALA A 113 -21.85 7.01 8.95
CA ALA A 113 -22.90 8.01 9.14
C ALA A 113 -24.20 7.65 8.40
N THR A 114 -24.56 6.37 8.45
CA THR A 114 -25.73 5.80 7.76
C THR A 114 -26.32 4.63 8.56
N SER A 115 -27.31 3.95 7.99
CA SER A 115 -27.91 2.69 8.48
C SER A 115 -28.02 1.70 7.32
N GLU A 116 -26.90 1.46 6.64
CA GLU A 116 -26.79 0.55 5.49
C GLU A 116 -26.28 -0.83 5.87
N GLY A 117 -25.48 -0.92 6.93
CA GLY A 117 -24.86 -2.17 7.39
C GLY A 117 -23.79 -2.68 6.44
N LEU A 118 -23.91 -3.96 6.08
CA LEU A 118 -22.96 -4.66 5.23
C LEU A 118 -23.59 -5.00 3.88
N MET A 119 -22.88 -4.68 2.80
CA MET A 119 -23.17 -5.15 1.45
C MET A 119 -22.09 -6.15 1.01
N ILE A 120 -22.49 -7.25 0.38
CA ILE A 120 -21.58 -8.27 -0.17
C ILE A 120 -21.89 -8.44 -1.65
N LEU A 121 -20.85 -8.30 -2.45
CA LEU A 121 -20.88 -8.51 -3.90
C LEU A 121 -20.06 -9.77 -4.23
N ASP A 122 -20.67 -10.73 -4.92
CA ASP A 122 -20.03 -11.96 -5.36
C ASP A 122 -19.55 -11.84 -6.81
N PHE A 123 -18.26 -12.10 -7.01
CA PHE A 123 -17.58 -12.13 -8.31
C PHE A 123 -17.23 -13.56 -8.74
N SER A 124 -17.74 -14.59 -8.06
CA SER A 124 -17.42 -16.00 -8.34
C SER A 124 -17.86 -16.47 -9.72
N GLN A 125 -18.69 -15.72 -10.45
CA GLN A 125 -19.09 -15.98 -11.83
C GLN A 125 -18.74 -14.82 -12.77
N ALA A 126 -17.85 -13.91 -12.34
CA ALA A 126 -17.37 -12.84 -13.20
C ALA A 126 -16.50 -13.42 -14.33
N PRO A 127 -16.56 -12.87 -15.56
CA PRO A 127 -17.28 -11.66 -15.96
C PRO A 127 -18.77 -11.85 -16.29
N ASP A 128 -19.29 -13.09 -16.31
CA ASP A 128 -20.66 -13.36 -16.74
C ASP A 128 -21.70 -12.69 -15.84
N THR A 129 -21.49 -12.77 -14.51
CA THR A 129 -22.34 -12.10 -13.52
C THR A 129 -21.55 -11.60 -12.31
N ILE A 130 -21.98 -10.44 -11.79
CA ILE A 130 -21.59 -9.91 -10.48
C ILE A 130 -22.89 -9.62 -9.74
N VAL A 131 -23.08 -10.23 -8.58
CA VAL A 131 -24.37 -10.19 -7.87
C VAL A 131 -24.22 -9.70 -6.44
N GLN A 132 -25.18 -8.91 -5.98
CA GLN A 132 -25.28 -8.55 -4.56
C GLN A 132 -25.94 -9.70 -3.80
N THR A 133 -25.15 -10.52 -3.11
CA THR A 133 -25.64 -11.70 -2.37
C THR A 133 -26.21 -11.33 -1.01
N TYR A 134 -25.76 -10.22 -0.43
CA TYR A 134 -26.17 -9.76 0.88
C TYR A 134 -26.23 -8.24 0.92
N PHE A 135 -27.28 -7.68 1.53
CA PHE A 135 -27.31 -6.28 1.93
C PHE A 135 -28.25 -6.10 3.12
N SER A 136 -27.71 -5.89 4.31
CA SER A 136 -28.49 -5.80 5.55
C SER A 136 -27.76 -5.05 6.65
N ASP A 137 -28.54 -4.37 7.49
CA ASP A 137 -28.12 -3.66 8.70
C ASP A 137 -28.45 -4.43 10.00
N THR A 138 -28.77 -5.73 9.89
CA THR A 138 -29.13 -6.57 11.04
C THR A 138 -27.95 -6.83 11.97
N LEU A 139 -26.74 -7.05 11.44
CA LEU A 139 -25.54 -7.29 12.25
C LEU A 139 -25.06 -6.00 12.92
N PHE A 140 -25.09 -4.90 12.16
CA PHE A 140 -24.72 -3.55 12.57
C PHE A 140 -25.30 -2.58 11.53
N ARG A 141 -25.43 -1.30 11.89
CA ARG A 141 -26.01 -0.24 11.04
C ARG A 141 -24.95 0.56 10.29
N SER A 142 -23.81 0.83 10.93
CA SER A 142 -22.68 1.53 10.33
C SER A 142 -21.35 1.03 10.88
N ALA A 143 -20.30 1.13 10.07
CA ALA A 143 -18.91 0.94 10.45
C ALA A 143 -18.06 1.91 9.64
N HIS A 144 -17.01 2.47 10.26
CA HIS A 144 -16.15 3.45 9.63
C HIS A 144 -15.29 2.80 8.54
N THR A 145 -14.59 1.74 8.90
CA THR A 145 -13.80 0.90 8.00
C THR A 145 -14.02 -0.58 8.35
N ILE A 146 -13.51 -1.46 7.48
CA ILE A 146 -13.33 -2.87 7.81
C ILE A 146 -11.92 -3.31 7.48
N THR A 147 -11.41 -4.21 8.30
CA THR A 147 -10.13 -4.92 8.06
C THR A 147 -10.44 -6.41 7.97
N LEU A 148 -9.70 -7.14 7.12
CA LEU A 148 -9.99 -8.54 6.85
C LEU A 148 -8.71 -9.39 6.94
N ASP A 149 -8.75 -10.45 7.75
CA ASP A 149 -7.72 -11.48 7.75
C ASP A 149 -8.13 -12.59 6.79
N THR A 150 -7.42 -12.68 5.67
CA THR A 150 -7.73 -13.66 4.60
C THR A 150 -7.31 -15.08 4.96
N VAL A 151 -6.52 -15.28 6.01
CA VAL A 151 -6.14 -16.62 6.48
C VAL A 151 -7.26 -17.21 7.33
N SER A 152 -7.77 -16.44 8.29
CA SER A 152 -8.85 -16.91 9.18
C SER A 152 -10.25 -16.68 8.61
N GLY A 153 -10.40 -15.79 7.60
CA GLY A 153 -11.71 -15.40 7.09
C GLY A 153 -12.49 -14.55 8.07
N ARG A 154 -11.79 -13.75 8.89
CA ARG A 154 -12.40 -12.83 9.86
C ARG A 154 -12.43 -11.41 9.34
N ILE A 155 -13.55 -10.73 9.56
CA ILE A 155 -13.73 -9.31 9.30
C ILE A 155 -13.79 -8.59 10.65
N TYR A 156 -12.95 -7.58 10.80
CA TYR A 156 -12.89 -6.70 11.96
C TYR A 156 -13.59 -5.39 11.58
N LEU A 157 -14.67 -5.07 12.30
CA LEU A 157 -15.40 -3.82 12.11
C LEU A 157 -14.78 -2.74 13.00
N ASN A 158 -14.32 -1.67 12.36
CA ASN A 158 -13.72 -0.52 13.04
C ASN A 158 -14.75 0.62 13.10
N GLY A 159 -14.85 1.29 14.24
CA GLY A 159 -15.73 2.46 14.40
C GLY A 159 -17.20 2.12 14.20
N SER A 160 -17.59 0.88 14.48
CA SER A 160 -18.97 0.43 14.27
C SER A 160 -19.93 1.02 15.30
N ASN A 161 -21.22 1.12 14.96
CA ASN A 161 -22.24 1.58 15.90
C ASN A 161 -22.57 0.56 17.02
N ILE A 162 -21.85 -0.56 17.06
CA ILE A 162 -21.91 -1.59 18.11
C ILE A 162 -20.58 -1.62 18.87
N ALA A 163 -20.44 -2.48 19.87
CA ALA A 163 -19.19 -2.61 20.66
C ALA A 163 -18.70 -1.30 21.32
N SER A 164 -19.57 -0.30 21.50
CA SER A 164 -19.19 1.06 21.92
C SER A 164 -18.10 1.67 21.01
N GLN A 165 -18.19 1.40 19.70
CA GLN A 165 -17.21 1.79 18.68
C GLN A 165 -15.80 1.17 18.83
N GLY A 166 -15.68 0.18 19.71
CA GLY A 166 -14.53 -0.71 19.79
C GLY A 166 -14.51 -1.74 18.67
N LEU A 167 -14.19 -2.98 19.00
CA LEU A 167 -13.98 -4.04 18.01
C LEU A 167 -15.19 -4.98 17.95
N ALA A 168 -15.75 -5.17 16.76
CA ALA A 168 -16.66 -6.27 16.48
C ALA A 168 -16.06 -7.18 15.40
N ILE A 169 -16.25 -8.50 15.54
CA ILE A 169 -15.59 -9.48 14.68
C ILE A 169 -16.64 -10.37 14.03
N LEU A 170 -16.63 -10.44 12.70
CA LEU A 170 -17.45 -11.35 11.89
C LEU A 170 -16.59 -12.50 11.36
N ASP A 171 -17.19 -13.68 11.21
CA ASP A 171 -16.64 -14.82 10.49
C ASP A 171 -17.33 -14.98 9.14
N VAL A 172 -16.53 -15.10 8.09
CA VAL A 172 -16.96 -15.37 6.70
C VAL A 172 -16.26 -16.61 6.13
N SER A 173 -15.57 -17.39 6.96
CA SER A 173 -14.75 -18.53 6.55
C SER A 173 -15.54 -19.73 6.04
N GLN A 174 -16.71 -20.01 6.65
CA GLN A 174 -17.58 -21.13 6.28
C GLN A 174 -18.43 -20.79 5.06
N ASN A 175 -19.10 -19.64 5.09
CA ASN A 175 -19.85 -19.11 3.97
C ASN A 175 -19.57 -17.61 3.82
N PRO A 176 -18.86 -17.20 2.76
CA PRO A 176 -18.51 -15.80 2.55
C PRO A 176 -19.72 -14.89 2.31
N ASP A 177 -20.88 -15.44 1.93
CA ASP A 177 -22.12 -14.71 1.69
C ASP A 177 -23.05 -14.69 2.92
N THR A 178 -22.66 -15.31 4.03
CA THR A 178 -23.44 -15.35 5.28
C THR A 178 -22.55 -15.11 6.49
N PRO A 179 -22.20 -13.84 6.79
CA PRO A 179 -21.33 -13.49 7.90
C PRO A 179 -21.96 -13.83 9.26
N VAL A 180 -21.14 -14.31 10.19
CA VAL A 180 -21.55 -14.64 11.57
C VAL A 180 -20.83 -13.71 12.54
N LEU A 181 -21.56 -12.98 13.39
CA LEU A 181 -20.94 -12.18 14.46
C LEU A 181 -20.36 -13.10 15.53
N LEU A 182 -19.03 -13.08 15.68
CA LEU A 182 -18.30 -13.88 16.68
C LEU A 182 -18.28 -13.19 18.06
N GLY A 183 -18.21 -11.86 18.10
CA GLY A 183 -18.14 -11.12 19.35
C GLY A 183 -18.05 -9.60 19.17
N THR A 184 -18.38 -8.89 20.25
CA THR A 184 -18.28 -7.43 20.35
C THR A 184 -17.54 -7.06 21.63
N TYR A 185 -16.58 -6.14 21.52
CA TYR A 185 -15.63 -5.86 22.60
C TYR A 185 -15.37 -4.37 22.75
N SER A 186 -15.60 -3.85 23.95
CA SER A 186 -15.04 -2.57 24.37
C SER A 186 -13.60 -2.79 24.84
N LEU A 187 -12.66 -2.17 24.12
CA LEU A 187 -11.22 -2.30 24.31
C LEU A 187 -10.62 -1.02 24.90
N PRO A 188 -9.42 -1.07 25.50
CA PRO A 188 -8.80 0.10 26.14
C PRO A 188 -8.61 1.31 25.22
N GLY A 189 -8.39 1.10 23.92
CA GLY A 189 -8.25 2.19 22.95
C GLY A 189 -9.57 2.83 22.53
N GLY A 190 -10.71 2.34 23.02
CA GLY A 190 -12.03 2.90 22.70
C GLY A 190 -12.35 2.80 21.21
N TYR A 191 -12.53 3.96 20.58
CA TYR A 191 -12.86 4.09 19.16
C TYR A 191 -11.70 3.60 18.28
N ILE A 192 -11.96 2.66 17.37
CA ILE A 192 -10.99 2.23 16.35
C ILE A 192 -11.37 2.87 15.03
N HIS A 193 -10.52 3.72 14.47
CA HIS A 193 -10.76 4.39 13.19
C HIS A 193 -10.53 3.43 12.00
N ASP A 194 -9.32 2.88 11.96
CA ASP A 194 -8.89 1.88 10.99
C ASP A 194 -7.87 0.93 11.64
N ALA A 195 -7.63 -0.21 11.00
CA ALA A 195 -6.69 -1.19 11.49
C ALA A 195 -6.02 -1.98 10.37
N TYR A 196 -4.83 -2.50 10.66
CA TYR A 196 -4.21 -3.59 9.91
C TYR A 196 -4.33 -4.91 10.69
N VAL A 197 -4.39 -6.04 10.00
CA VAL A 197 -4.44 -7.37 10.63
C VAL A 197 -3.42 -8.31 10.02
N ARG A 198 -2.77 -9.11 10.87
CA ARG A 198 -1.88 -10.20 10.45
C ARG A 198 -1.95 -11.34 11.45
N GLY A 199 -2.51 -12.48 11.03
CA GLY A 199 -2.57 -13.69 11.85
C GLY A 199 -3.40 -13.49 13.11
N ASP A 200 -4.60 -12.93 12.94
CA ASP A 200 -5.53 -12.53 14.00
C ASP A 200 -4.96 -11.55 15.05
N THR A 201 -3.82 -10.90 14.75
CA THR A 201 -3.31 -9.77 15.54
C THR A 201 -3.74 -8.48 14.86
N VAL A 202 -4.48 -7.64 15.58
CA VAL A 202 -5.04 -6.37 15.09
C VAL A 202 -4.16 -5.22 15.55
N TYR A 203 -3.74 -4.40 14.60
CA TYR A 203 -2.92 -3.20 14.76
C TYR A 203 -3.84 -2.00 14.51
N ALA A 204 -4.40 -1.46 15.59
CA ALA A 204 -5.51 -0.53 15.59
C ALA A 204 -5.06 0.92 15.74
N SER A 205 -5.51 1.77 14.83
CA SER A 205 -5.38 3.22 14.90
C SER A 205 -6.61 3.78 15.61
N CYS A 206 -6.45 4.21 16.87
CA CYS A 206 -7.55 4.55 17.77
C CYS A 206 -7.80 6.06 17.87
N GLY A 207 -7.64 6.79 16.76
CA GLY A 207 -7.89 8.23 16.71
C GLY A 207 -7.07 8.99 17.76
N PHE A 208 -7.75 9.72 18.65
CA PHE A 208 -7.09 10.50 19.70
C PHE A 208 -6.58 9.68 20.90
N GLU A 209 -6.92 8.39 21.00
CA GLU A 209 -6.49 7.53 22.10
C GLU A 209 -5.11 6.89 21.87
N GLY A 210 -4.61 6.93 20.62
CA GLY A 210 -3.29 6.41 20.25
C GLY A 210 -3.37 5.16 19.37
N TYR A 211 -2.31 4.35 19.40
CA TYR A 211 -2.18 3.16 18.57
C TYR A 211 -2.07 1.92 19.46
N PHE A 212 -2.86 0.90 19.18
CA PHE A 212 -2.98 -0.29 20.02
C PHE A 212 -2.79 -1.57 19.22
N ILE A 213 -2.20 -2.58 19.84
CA ILE A 213 -2.03 -3.91 19.25
C ILE A 213 -2.82 -4.90 20.11
N TYR A 214 -3.75 -5.62 19.49
CA TYR A 214 -4.63 -6.60 20.14
C TYR A 214 -4.42 -8.00 19.59
N ASP A 215 -4.33 -8.98 20.48
CA ASP A 215 -4.39 -10.41 20.16
C ASP A 215 -5.86 -10.86 20.11
N CYS A 216 -6.33 -11.26 18.93
CA CYS A 216 -7.69 -11.75 18.69
C CYS A 216 -7.73 -13.26 18.38
N ARG A 217 -6.69 -14.04 18.68
CA ARG A 217 -6.66 -15.48 18.37
C ARG A 217 -7.67 -16.30 19.16
N SER A 218 -8.02 -15.87 20.36
CA SER A 218 -8.90 -16.58 21.29
C SER A 218 -10.39 -16.25 21.16
N VAL A 219 -10.82 -15.55 20.11
CA VAL A 219 -12.24 -15.22 19.86
C VAL A 219 -13.10 -16.50 19.94
N PRO A 220 -14.23 -16.51 20.70
CA PRO A 220 -14.98 -15.35 21.17
C PRO A 220 -14.54 -14.73 22.52
N GLU A 221 -13.44 -15.16 23.11
CA GLU A 221 -12.90 -14.50 24.32
C GLU A 221 -12.46 -13.06 24.03
N LYS A 222 -12.50 -12.20 25.06
CA LYS A 222 -12.09 -10.79 24.93
C LYS A 222 -10.64 -10.69 24.42
N PRO A 223 -10.38 -9.91 23.35
CA PRO A 223 -9.03 -9.65 22.87
C PRO A 223 -8.11 -9.08 23.96
N LYS A 224 -6.84 -9.48 23.92
CA LYS A 224 -5.82 -9.01 24.87
C LYS A 224 -4.98 -7.91 24.24
N THR A 225 -4.73 -6.83 24.97
CA THR A 225 -3.75 -5.82 24.55
C THR A 225 -2.34 -6.41 24.65
N ILE A 226 -1.60 -6.39 23.55
CA ILE A 226 -0.17 -6.74 23.49
C ILE A 226 0.66 -5.50 23.82
N ALA A 227 0.41 -4.40 23.09
CA ALA A 227 1.15 -3.16 23.24
C ALA A 227 0.30 -1.95 22.88
N SER A 228 0.76 -0.77 23.27
CA SER A 228 0.19 0.51 22.88
C SER A 228 1.26 1.60 22.75
N LEU A 229 1.05 2.51 21.80
CA LEU A 229 1.76 3.78 21.71
C LEU A 229 0.78 4.89 22.11
N PRO A 230 1.10 5.71 23.12
CA PRO A 230 0.20 6.77 23.58
C PRO A 230 0.01 7.86 22.50
N PRO A 231 -1.01 8.73 22.66
CA PRO A 231 -1.25 9.82 21.74
C PRO A 231 -0.02 10.70 21.51
N THR A 232 0.25 11.03 20.25
CA THR A 232 1.32 11.93 19.78
C THR A 232 0.82 13.36 19.58
N GLY A 233 -0.38 13.64 20.07
CA GLY A 233 -1.10 14.90 19.87
C GLY A 233 -1.76 15.03 18.49
N GLY A 234 -1.71 13.99 17.65
CA GLY A 234 -2.50 13.90 16.42
C GLY A 234 -3.49 12.73 16.47
N TYR A 235 -4.34 12.66 15.45
CA TYR A 235 -5.40 11.67 15.32
C TYR A 235 -4.91 10.46 14.53
N HIS A 236 -4.64 9.35 15.20
CA HIS A 236 -4.14 8.11 14.61
C HIS A 236 -5.20 7.52 13.67
N HIS A 237 -4.97 7.67 12.38
CA HIS A 237 -5.99 7.50 11.35
C HIS A 237 -5.93 6.11 10.71
N ASN A 238 -4.79 5.76 10.12
CA ASN A 238 -4.56 4.49 9.43
C ASN A 238 -3.15 3.99 9.73
N SER A 239 -2.97 2.66 9.69
CA SER A 239 -1.67 2.05 9.87
C SER A 239 -1.48 0.83 8.98
N TRP A 240 -0.21 0.54 8.67
CA TRP A 240 0.17 -0.66 7.94
C TRP A 240 1.56 -1.15 8.36
N LEU A 241 1.82 -2.45 8.25
CA LEU A 241 3.11 -3.02 8.65
C LEU A 241 4.07 -3.19 7.47
N SER A 242 5.37 -3.03 7.74
CA SER A 242 6.41 -3.56 6.88
C SER A 242 6.23 -5.07 6.64
N THR A 243 6.75 -5.59 5.53
CA THR A 243 6.59 -7.00 5.16
C THR A 243 7.10 -7.94 6.25
N ASP A 244 8.25 -7.63 6.85
CA ASP A 244 8.83 -8.38 7.98
C ASP A 244 8.08 -8.21 9.32
N GLY A 245 7.15 -7.25 9.38
CA GLY A 245 6.37 -6.94 10.59
C GLY A 245 7.18 -6.20 11.65
N ARG A 246 8.36 -5.69 11.32
CA ARG A 246 9.24 -5.01 12.27
C ARG A 246 8.83 -3.56 12.54
N TYR A 247 8.21 -2.90 11.57
CA TYR A 247 7.79 -1.52 11.67
C TYR A 247 6.30 -1.36 11.32
N ALA A 248 5.63 -0.45 12.01
CA ALA A 248 4.34 0.08 11.59
C ALA A 248 4.53 1.49 11.02
N PHE A 249 3.83 1.78 9.93
CA PHE A 249 3.70 3.11 9.34
C PHE A 249 2.32 3.62 9.71
N LEU A 250 2.26 4.76 10.38
CA LEU A 250 1.04 5.31 10.98
C LEU A 250 0.81 6.72 10.45
N THR A 251 -0.40 6.99 9.96
CA THR A 251 -0.84 8.32 9.55
C THR A 251 -1.55 9.03 10.70
N GLU A 252 -1.34 10.35 10.79
CA GLU A 252 -2.15 11.21 11.65
C GLU A 252 -2.89 12.22 10.77
N GLU A 253 -4.22 12.19 10.77
CA GLU A 253 -5.00 13.02 9.84
C GLU A 253 -5.27 14.44 10.40
N ILE A 254 -5.31 14.56 11.72
CA ILE A 254 -5.66 15.80 12.43
C ILE A 254 -4.58 16.12 13.47
N PRO A 255 -4.11 17.38 13.56
CA PRO A 255 -4.31 18.47 12.60
C PRO A 255 -3.60 18.21 11.27
N SER A 256 -3.87 19.02 10.25
CA SER A 256 -3.16 18.96 8.97
C SER A 256 -1.65 19.14 9.12
N GLY A 257 -0.86 18.58 8.19
CA GLY A 257 0.59 18.72 8.19
C GLY A 257 1.35 17.74 9.08
N ARG A 258 0.66 16.71 9.58
CA ARG A 258 1.29 15.65 10.35
C ARG A 258 2.03 14.69 9.41
N PRO A 259 3.26 14.27 9.79
CA PRO A 259 4.01 13.32 8.99
C PRO A 259 3.50 11.89 9.20
N VAL A 260 3.85 11.00 8.27
CA VAL A 260 3.74 9.56 8.49
C VAL A 260 4.79 9.16 9.53
N LEU A 261 4.37 8.50 10.60
CA LEU A 261 5.24 8.01 11.67
C LEU A 261 5.71 6.59 11.37
N VAL A 262 6.98 6.30 11.67
CA VAL A 262 7.54 4.94 11.62
C VAL A 262 7.76 4.45 13.05
N VAL A 263 6.96 3.48 13.47
CA VAL A 263 6.97 2.90 14.82
C VAL A 263 7.74 1.59 14.80
N ASP A 264 8.71 1.42 15.70
CA ASP A 264 9.42 0.15 15.89
C ASP A 264 8.60 -0.80 16.76
N LEU A 265 8.41 -2.03 16.29
CA LEU A 265 7.66 -3.07 16.97
C LEU A 265 8.55 -4.12 17.65
N GLU A 266 9.87 -3.93 17.69
CA GLU A 266 10.84 -4.87 18.30
C GLU A 266 10.39 -5.43 19.64
N LYS A 267 9.99 -4.51 20.51
CA LYS A 267 9.69 -4.76 21.91
C LYS A 267 8.19 -4.68 22.18
N MET A 268 7.37 -4.94 21.16
CA MET A 268 5.92 -5.00 21.34
C MET A 268 5.51 -6.03 22.41
N ALA A 269 6.26 -7.13 22.56
CA ALA A 269 6.01 -8.14 23.59
C ALA A 269 6.18 -7.59 25.02
N ASP A 270 6.99 -6.54 25.19
CA ASP A 270 7.25 -5.87 26.46
C ASP A 270 6.38 -4.60 26.62
N ASN A 271 5.44 -4.34 25.69
CA ASN A 271 4.66 -3.10 25.60
C ASN A 271 5.55 -1.84 25.50
N ASP A 272 6.66 -1.92 24.76
CA ASP A 272 7.61 -0.81 24.55
C ASP A 272 7.67 -0.44 23.05
N LEU A 273 6.64 0.29 22.60
CA LEU A 273 6.59 0.85 21.24
C LEU A 273 7.18 2.26 21.22
N PHE A 274 7.94 2.59 20.17
CA PHE A 274 8.48 3.94 20.03
C PHE A 274 8.65 4.33 18.56
N ILE A 275 8.55 5.64 18.34
CA ILE A 275 8.69 6.24 17.01
C ILE A 275 10.17 6.38 16.68
N ARG A 276 10.59 5.80 15.57
CA ARG A 276 11.98 5.83 15.08
C ARG A 276 12.28 7.05 14.23
N THR A 277 11.34 7.39 13.35
CA THR A 277 11.45 8.50 12.41
C THR A 277 10.04 8.91 11.96
N SER A 278 9.98 9.99 11.20
CA SER A 278 8.77 10.41 10.48
C SER A 278 9.15 11.09 9.17
N PHE A 279 8.22 11.13 8.22
CA PHE A 279 8.44 11.75 6.91
C PHE A 279 7.15 12.35 6.34
N LEU A 280 7.31 13.40 5.53
CA LEU A 280 6.24 14.07 4.80
C LEU A 280 6.87 14.82 3.62
N ASP A 281 6.35 14.58 2.42
CA ASP A 281 6.75 15.28 1.21
C ASP A 281 5.52 15.97 0.58
N PRO A 282 5.25 17.25 0.90
CA PRO A 282 4.21 18.04 0.26
C PRO A 282 4.58 18.37 -1.19
N LEU A 283 3.62 18.33 -2.14
CA LEU A 283 3.88 18.70 -3.54
C LEU A 283 3.71 20.19 -3.82
N LEU A 284 2.93 20.91 -3.00
CA LEU A 284 2.77 22.36 -3.14
C LEU A 284 4.07 23.13 -2.80
N PRO A 285 4.21 24.39 -3.27
CA PRO A 285 5.45 25.15 -3.16
C PRO A 285 6.02 25.28 -1.73
N PRO A 286 7.34 25.54 -1.60
CA PRO A 286 8.00 25.68 -0.30
C PRO A 286 7.26 26.65 0.64
N GLY A 287 6.93 26.18 1.85
CA GLY A 287 6.12 26.92 2.82
C GLY A 287 4.71 26.35 3.02
N ALA A 288 4.26 25.45 2.14
CA ALA A 288 3.04 24.68 2.33
C ALA A 288 3.32 23.43 3.19
N PHE A 289 2.90 23.45 4.45
CA PHE A 289 3.17 22.38 5.42
C PHE A 289 1.94 21.56 5.79
N ASN A 290 0.80 21.78 5.13
CA ASN A 290 -0.50 21.26 5.56
C ASN A 290 -0.97 20.03 4.75
N ALA A 291 -0.07 19.36 4.03
CA ALA A 291 -0.38 18.08 3.41
C ALA A 291 -0.86 17.07 4.46
N ILE A 292 -1.80 16.21 4.08
CA ILE A 292 -2.44 15.27 5.01
C ILE A 292 -2.30 13.85 4.45
N PRO A 293 -1.36 13.05 4.96
CA PRO A 293 -1.33 11.61 4.70
C PRO A 293 -2.60 10.97 5.27
N HIS A 294 -3.34 10.24 4.43
CA HIS A 294 -4.60 9.60 4.81
C HIS A 294 -4.40 8.10 5.00
N ASN A 295 -4.29 7.34 3.91
CA ASN A 295 -4.10 5.89 3.93
C ASN A 295 -2.76 5.48 3.35
N VAL A 296 -2.00 4.71 4.14
CA VAL A 296 -0.74 4.07 3.72
C VAL A 296 -0.93 2.58 3.53
N TYR A 297 -0.53 2.07 2.37
CA TYR A 297 -0.56 0.65 2.05
C TYR A 297 0.81 0.19 1.57
N ILE A 298 1.24 -0.99 2.00
CA ILE A 298 2.56 -1.53 1.64
C ILE A 298 2.41 -2.75 0.74
N LYS A 299 3.17 -2.75 -0.35
CA LYS A 299 3.40 -3.89 -1.23
C LYS A 299 4.90 -4.06 -1.40
N ASP A 300 5.42 -5.18 -0.92
CA ASP A 300 6.86 -5.44 -0.86
C ASP A 300 7.60 -4.29 -0.13
N ASN A 301 8.61 -3.70 -0.76
CA ASN A 301 9.36 -2.56 -0.21
C ASN A 301 8.82 -1.19 -0.64
N LEU A 302 7.56 -1.13 -1.09
CA LEU A 302 6.94 0.13 -1.52
C LEU A 302 5.77 0.49 -0.60
N LEU A 303 5.79 1.73 -0.10
CA LEU A 303 4.68 2.33 0.62
C LEU A 303 3.93 3.29 -0.31
N PHE A 304 2.63 3.08 -0.44
CA PHE A 304 1.70 3.89 -1.23
C PHE A 304 0.88 4.75 -0.27
N ASN A 305 1.04 6.06 -0.35
CA ASN A 305 0.39 7.04 0.51
C ASN A 305 -0.65 7.82 -0.29
N SER A 306 -1.93 7.61 0.01
CA SER A 306 -2.99 8.53 -0.40
C SER A 306 -2.91 9.78 0.45
N GLN A 307 -2.49 10.90 -0.12
CA GLN A 307 -2.23 12.16 0.57
C GLN A 307 -3.17 13.25 0.08
N TYR A 308 -4.49 13.00 0.14
CA TYR A 308 -5.52 13.97 -0.21
C TYR A 308 -5.14 14.83 -1.42
N GLU A 309 -4.86 16.10 -1.20
CA GLU A 309 -4.61 17.12 -2.21
C GLU A 309 -3.30 16.94 -3.00
N ASP A 310 -2.37 16.12 -2.53
CA ASP A 310 -1.16 15.77 -3.28
C ASP A 310 -1.32 14.47 -4.08
N GLY A 311 -2.49 13.83 -4.01
CA GLY A 311 -2.78 12.61 -4.76
C GLY A 311 -2.15 11.36 -4.17
N LEU A 312 -1.51 10.56 -5.02
CA LEU A 312 -0.86 9.31 -4.62
C LEU A 312 0.66 9.45 -4.68
N LEU A 313 1.31 9.28 -3.52
CA LEU A 313 2.76 9.27 -3.38
C LEU A 313 3.25 7.84 -3.13
N VAL A 314 4.44 7.50 -3.61
CA VAL A 314 5.06 6.19 -3.44
C VAL A 314 6.48 6.34 -2.93
N TYR A 315 6.78 5.60 -1.86
CA TYR A 315 8.05 5.62 -1.16
C TYR A 315 8.73 4.26 -1.26
N ASP A 316 10.04 4.27 -1.50
CA ASP A 316 10.90 3.11 -1.27
C ASP A 316 11.21 3.01 0.22
N ILE A 317 10.78 1.91 0.84
CA ILE A 317 10.97 1.59 2.25
C ILE A 317 11.87 0.38 2.46
N SER A 318 12.75 0.07 1.49
CA SER A 318 13.78 -0.97 1.66
C SER A 318 14.67 -0.71 2.89
N ASN A 319 14.82 0.56 3.27
CA ASN A 319 15.23 0.98 4.60
C ASN A 319 14.04 1.67 5.30
N PRO A 320 13.30 0.99 6.18
CA PRO A 320 12.08 1.52 6.78
C PRO A 320 12.27 2.79 7.61
N VAL A 321 13.48 3.03 8.13
CA VAL A 321 13.80 4.22 8.93
C VAL A 321 14.38 5.37 8.12
N ALA A 322 14.52 5.19 6.80
CA ALA A 322 14.83 6.27 5.85
C ALA A 322 14.01 6.12 4.55
N PRO A 323 12.67 6.27 4.63
CA PRO A 323 11.81 6.23 3.45
C PRO A 323 12.22 7.29 2.42
N ARG A 324 12.15 6.93 1.13
CA ARG A 324 12.51 7.84 0.04
C ARG A 324 11.36 7.95 -0.95
N LEU A 325 10.86 9.16 -1.20
CA LEU A 325 9.89 9.41 -2.25
C LEU A 325 10.51 9.04 -3.62
N ILE A 326 9.83 8.17 -4.37
CA ILE A 326 10.31 7.68 -5.68
C ILE A 326 9.33 7.93 -6.81
N ALA A 327 8.05 8.11 -6.50
CA ALA A 327 7.04 8.43 -7.49
C ALA A 327 5.87 9.18 -6.83
N TYR A 328 5.17 9.97 -7.63
CA TYR A 328 3.87 10.53 -7.25
C TYR A 328 3.04 10.81 -8.50
N TYR A 329 1.73 10.91 -8.31
CA TYR A 329 0.82 11.49 -9.28
C TYR A 329 -0.23 12.30 -8.52
N ASP A 330 -0.27 13.59 -8.81
CA ASP A 330 -1.25 14.50 -8.23
C ASP A 330 -2.64 14.18 -8.80
N THR A 331 -3.58 13.75 -7.96
CA THR A 331 -4.95 13.49 -8.42
C THR A 331 -5.87 14.70 -8.26
N HIS A 332 -5.40 15.77 -7.63
CA HIS A 332 -6.10 17.00 -7.32
C HIS A 332 -5.32 18.27 -7.76
N PRO A 333 -4.95 18.41 -9.05
CA PRO A 333 -4.12 19.51 -9.52
C PRO A 333 -4.82 20.88 -9.53
N GLN A 334 -6.06 20.97 -9.02
CA GLN A 334 -6.86 22.19 -9.03
C GLN A 334 -6.49 23.16 -7.89
N ASN A 335 -5.79 22.70 -6.87
CA ASN A 335 -5.47 23.52 -5.71
C ASN A 335 -4.18 24.34 -5.93
N THR A 336 -4.11 25.50 -5.28
CA THR A 336 -2.88 26.32 -5.22
C THR A 336 -2.41 26.53 -3.78
N LYS A 337 -3.14 25.96 -2.83
CA LYS A 337 -2.92 25.95 -1.38
C LYS A 337 -3.69 24.76 -0.83
N TYR A 338 -3.25 24.18 0.28
CA TYR A 338 -4.01 23.13 0.96
C TYR A 338 -5.32 23.67 1.55
N ASN A 339 -6.41 22.97 1.24
CA ASN A 339 -7.78 23.18 1.70
C ASN A 339 -8.35 21.96 2.46
N THR A 340 -7.49 21.08 2.98
CA THR A 340 -7.79 19.90 3.84
C THR A 340 -8.25 18.65 3.08
N TYR A 341 -9.50 18.25 3.20
CA TYR A 341 -10.01 16.94 2.78
C TYR A 341 -10.52 16.96 1.33
N TYR A 342 -9.61 17.23 0.39
CA TYR A 342 -9.86 17.15 -1.06
C TYR A 342 -8.87 16.18 -1.70
N GLY A 343 -9.22 15.55 -2.81
CA GLY A 343 -8.29 14.73 -3.57
C GLY A 343 -8.33 13.24 -3.22
N CYS A 344 -7.17 12.57 -3.23
CA CYS A 344 -7.05 11.12 -3.11
C CYS A 344 -7.40 10.60 -1.70
N TRP A 345 -8.56 9.96 -1.58
CA TRP A 345 -9.03 9.30 -0.35
C TRP A 345 -8.32 7.96 -0.13
N GLY A 346 -8.17 7.12 -1.15
CA GLY A 346 -7.64 5.78 -0.97
C GLY A 346 -6.95 5.24 -2.20
N ASN A 347 -6.17 4.17 -2.03
CA ASN A 347 -5.48 3.50 -3.12
C ASN A 347 -5.57 1.96 -3.01
N TYR A 348 -5.26 1.26 -4.08
CA TYR A 348 -5.09 -0.19 -4.09
C TYR A 348 -3.97 -0.59 -5.09
N PRO A 349 -2.77 -0.98 -4.61
CA PRO A 349 -1.61 -1.26 -5.47
C PRO A 349 -1.43 -2.75 -5.84
N TRP A 350 -2.37 -3.63 -5.49
CA TRP A 350 -2.18 -5.09 -5.55
C TRP A 350 -2.77 -5.78 -6.78
N LEU A 351 -3.26 -5.05 -7.80
CA LEU A 351 -3.70 -5.72 -9.03
C LEU A 351 -2.51 -6.42 -9.74
N PRO A 352 -2.68 -7.67 -10.20
CA PRO A 352 -1.66 -8.43 -10.93
C PRO A 352 -0.98 -7.70 -12.10
N SER A 353 -1.70 -6.85 -12.84
CA SER A 353 -1.18 -6.07 -13.97
C SER A 353 -0.21 -4.96 -13.56
N GLY A 354 -0.05 -4.72 -12.26
CA GLY A 354 0.69 -3.57 -11.73
C GLY A 354 -0.08 -2.24 -11.87
N THR A 355 -1.35 -2.29 -12.27
CA THR A 355 -2.25 -1.14 -12.20
C THR A 355 -2.53 -0.80 -10.74
N ILE A 356 -2.43 0.47 -10.41
CA ILE A 356 -2.76 1.01 -9.10
C ILE A 356 -4.09 1.75 -9.22
N ILE A 357 -5.03 1.42 -8.37
CA ILE A 357 -6.30 2.16 -8.27
C ILE A 357 -6.09 3.29 -7.27
N ALA A 358 -6.55 4.48 -7.59
CA ALA A 358 -6.71 5.57 -6.63
C ALA A 358 -8.11 6.16 -6.74
N GLY A 359 -8.75 6.41 -5.60
CA GLY A 359 -10.08 7.02 -5.50
C GLY A 359 -9.95 8.46 -5.07
N ASP A 360 -10.25 9.40 -5.97
CA ASP A 360 -10.26 10.83 -5.68
C ASP A 360 -11.69 11.32 -5.41
N MET A 361 -11.86 12.00 -4.28
CA MET A 361 -13.15 12.47 -3.75
C MET A 361 -13.96 13.33 -4.72
N GLN A 362 -13.26 14.11 -5.56
CA GLN A 362 -13.85 15.00 -6.55
C GLN A 362 -13.60 14.49 -7.97
N ASN A 363 -12.41 13.97 -8.25
CA ASN A 363 -11.96 13.62 -9.60
C ASN A 363 -12.21 12.16 -9.99
N GLY A 364 -12.78 11.35 -9.09
CA GLY A 364 -13.24 9.99 -9.39
C GLY A 364 -12.13 8.94 -9.42
N LEU A 365 -12.34 7.91 -10.23
CA LEU A 365 -11.39 6.80 -10.38
C LEU A 365 -10.15 7.27 -11.14
N GLN A 366 -8.97 7.03 -10.58
CA GLN A 366 -7.69 7.16 -11.26
C GLN A 366 -7.05 5.78 -11.38
N LEU A 367 -6.70 5.37 -12.60
CA LEU A 367 -5.90 4.17 -12.84
C LEU A 367 -4.47 4.59 -13.16
N LEU A 368 -3.55 4.23 -12.29
CA LEU A 368 -2.16 4.68 -12.31
C LEU A 368 -1.22 3.48 -12.51
N ARG A 369 0.03 3.75 -12.90
CA ARG A 369 1.09 2.76 -12.97
C ARG A 369 2.44 3.42 -12.79
N LEU A 370 3.34 2.77 -12.06
CA LEU A 370 4.72 3.21 -11.97
C LEU A 370 5.40 3.17 -13.35
N ALA A 371 6.08 4.25 -13.72
CA ALA A 371 6.75 4.38 -15.00
C ALA A 371 8.04 3.54 -15.00
N GLY A 372 8.01 2.40 -15.71
CA GLY A 372 9.14 1.47 -15.82
C GLY A 372 9.33 0.59 -14.58
N PRO A 373 10.32 -0.33 -14.58
CA PRO A 373 10.78 -0.94 -13.35
C PRO A 373 11.35 0.19 -12.51
N VAL A 374 10.53 0.72 -11.60
CA VAL A 374 11.02 1.47 -10.47
C VAL A 374 11.84 0.45 -9.71
N ALA A 375 13.12 0.39 -10.07
CA ALA A 375 14.09 -0.40 -9.38
C ALA A 375 13.98 0.09 -7.94
N VAL A 376 13.30 -0.71 -7.11
CA VAL A 376 13.81 -1.00 -5.79
C VAL A 376 15.27 -1.28 -6.06
N ARG A 377 16.12 -0.26 -5.88
CA ARG A 377 17.53 -0.52 -5.75
C ARG A 377 17.54 -1.16 -4.39
N PRO A 378 17.67 -2.50 -4.25
CA PRO A 378 18.26 -2.93 -3.01
C PRO A 378 19.56 -2.12 -2.96
N GLU A 379 19.81 -1.40 -1.88
CA GLU A 379 21.19 -1.16 -1.50
C GLU A 379 21.83 -2.52 -1.18
N ARG A 380 21.96 -3.38 -2.19
CA ARG A 380 23.20 -4.10 -2.33
C ARG A 380 24.14 -3.02 -2.84
N SER A 381 24.94 -2.48 -1.92
CA SER A 381 26.34 -2.32 -2.24
C SER A 381 26.73 -3.55 -3.07
N GLU A 382 26.80 -3.40 -4.39
CA GLU A 382 27.36 -4.44 -5.22
C GLU A 382 28.80 -4.55 -4.76
N LEU A 383 29.06 -5.52 -3.88
CA LEU A 383 30.40 -5.95 -3.55
C LEU A 383 31.08 -6.17 -4.89
N LYS A 384 32.05 -5.30 -5.23
CA LYS A 384 32.72 -5.33 -6.54
C LYS A 384 33.67 -6.52 -6.55
N VAL A 385 33.10 -7.71 -6.72
CA VAL A 385 33.81 -8.98 -6.73
C VAL A 385 33.66 -9.61 -8.09
N ARG A 386 34.80 -9.95 -8.71
CA ARG A 386 34.87 -10.69 -9.95
C ARG A 386 35.15 -12.16 -9.63
N ILE A 387 34.30 -13.06 -10.13
CA ILE A 387 34.42 -14.51 -9.92
C ILE A 387 34.66 -15.16 -11.28
N THR A 388 35.84 -15.74 -11.47
CA THR A 388 36.26 -16.33 -12.75
C THR A 388 37.27 -17.47 -12.56
N PRO A 389 37.30 -18.49 -13.44
CA PRO A 389 36.33 -18.74 -14.51
C PRO A 389 35.01 -19.30 -13.94
N ASN A 390 33.92 -19.12 -14.69
CA ASN A 390 32.63 -19.76 -14.42
C ASN A 390 32.00 -20.09 -15.79
N PRO A 391 32.01 -21.36 -16.25
CA PRO A 391 32.35 -22.57 -15.48
C PRO A 391 33.82 -22.68 -15.06
N ALA A 392 34.09 -23.30 -13.92
CA ALA A 392 35.43 -23.57 -13.39
C ALA A 392 35.84 -25.03 -13.58
N THR A 393 37.15 -25.25 -13.82
CA THR A 393 37.77 -26.57 -13.88
C THR A 393 38.51 -26.84 -12.58
N ASP A 394 39.68 -26.21 -12.41
CA ASP A 394 40.65 -26.53 -11.37
C ASP A 394 40.53 -25.64 -10.14
N TYR A 395 40.11 -24.38 -10.35
CA TYR A 395 39.88 -23.41 -9.30
C TYR A 395 38.88 -22.34 -9.74
N VAL A 396 38.31 -21.64 -8.76
CA VAL A 396 37.62 -20.37 -8.94
C VAL A 396 38.48 -19.27 -8.31
N ARG A 397 38.76 -18.21 -9.08
CA ARG A 397 39.37 -16.99 -8.59
C ARG A 397 38.30 -15.97 -8.23
N ILE A 398 38.49 -15.35 -7.08
CA ILE A 398 37.62 -14.34 -6.51
C ILE A 398 38.48 -13.09 -6.34
N SER A 399 38.32 -12.11 -7.21
CA SER A 399 39.08 -10.86 -7.17
C SER A 399 38.20 -9.75 -6.61
N TRP A 400 38.67 -9.09 -5.56
CA TRP A 400 37.99 -7.97 -4.93
C TRP A 400 38.49 -6.64 -5.51
N MET A 401 37.57 -5.72 -5.82
CA MET A 401 37.89 -4.41 -6.36
C MET A 401 37.76 -3.34 -5.26
N GLY A 402 38.74 -3.30 -4.36
CA GLY A 402 38.84 -2.41 -3.20
C GLY A 402 39.80 -2.97 -2.15
N ASP A 403 39.76 -2.47 -0.91
CA ASP A 403 40.38 -3.17 0.22
C ASP A 403 39.43 -4.31 0.66
N PRO A 404 39.88 -5.58 0.62
CA PRO A 404 39.03 -6.69 1.00
C PRO A 404 38.87 -6.69 2.53
N PRO A 405 37.62 -6.77 3.05
CA PRO A 405 37.44 -7.03 4.47
C PRO A 405 38.01 -8.40 4.84
N LEU A 406 38.12 -8.69 6.15
CA LEU A 406 38.38 -10.06 6.61
C LEU A 406 37.23 -10.97 6.16
N LEU A 407 37.48 -11.72 5.08
CA LEU A 407 36.48 -12.52 4.38
C LEU A 407 36.83 -14.01 4.38
N ARG A 408 35.80 -14.85 4.28
CA ARG A 408 35.91 -16.27 3.94
C ARG A 408 35.09 -16.56 2.70
N ALA A 409 35.61 -17.43 1.83
CA ALA A 409 34.88 -18.01 0.73
C ALA A 409 34.54 -19.47 1.05
N ARG A 410 33.27 -19.83 0.95
CA ARG A 410 32.75 -21.18 1.17
C ARG A 410 32.02 -21.65 -0.06
N LEU A 411 32.17 -22.93 -0.39
CA LEU A 411 31.50 -23.54 -1.52
C LEU A 411 30.58 -24.65 -1.04
N TRP A 412 29.32 -24.57 -1.45
CA TRP A 412 28.25 -25.45 -1.01
C TRP A 412 27.65 -26.23 -2.18
N THR A 413 27.26 -27.48 -1.97
CA THR A 413 26.39 -28.20 -2.90
C THR A 413 24.96 -27.64 -2.84
N PRO A 414 24.10 -27.93 -3.84
CA PRO A 414 22.68 -27.54 -3.79
C PRO A 414 21.91 -28.15 -2.62
N ALA A 415 22.42 -29.25 -2.05
CA ALA A 415 21.87 -29.90 -0.85
C ALA A 415 22.35 -29.26 0.47
N GLY A 416 23.15 -28.18 0.41
CA GLY A 416 23.63 -27.46 1.60
C GLY A 416 24.89 -28.06 2.25
N GLN A 417 25.56 -29.01 1.61
CA GLN A 417 26.83 -29.56 2.13
C GLN A 417 28.02 -28.67 1.76
N LEU A 418 28.84 -28.30 2.75
CA LEU A 418 30.11 -27.57 2.53
C LEU A 418 31.14 -28.49 1.88
N VAL A 419 31.74 -28.04 0.78
CA VAL A 419 32.71 -28.83 0.00
C VAL A 419 34.08 -28.17 -0.16
N ALA A 420 34.17 -26.86 0.05
CA ALA A 420 35.45 -26.15 0.11
C ALA A 420 35.31 -24.86 0.93
N GLU A 421 36.37 -24.46 1.62
CA GLU A 421 36.45 -23.20 2.36
C GLU A 421 37.86 -22.63 2.26
N GLN A 422 37.99 -21.32 2.12
CA GLN A 422 39.26 -20.61 2.13
C GLN A 422 39.09 -19.23 2.76
N THR A 423 40.00 -18.86 3.68
CA THR A 423 40.08 -17.51 4.24
C THR A 423 40.91 -16.62 3.34
N TRP A 424 40.51 -15.36 3.22
CA TRP A 424 41.20 -14.35 2.42
C TRP A 424 42.65 -14.14 2.91
N PRO A 425 43.67 -14.14 2.02
CA PRO A 425 45.03 -13.84 2.42
C PRO A 425 45.15 -12.42 2.97
N GLU A 426 45.92 -12.24 4.04
CA GLU A 426 46.11 -10.92 4.66
C GLU A 426 46.67 -9.92 3.63
N GLY A 427 45.95 -8.82 3.39
CA GLY A 427 46.31 -7.78 2.41
C GLY A 427 46.24 -8.18 0.93
N GLY A 428 45.84 -9.42 0.59
CA GLY A 428 45.68 -9.84 -0.80
C GLY A 428 44.40 -9.28 -1.42
N SER A 429 44.36 -8.94 -2.71
CA SER A 429 43.12 -8.53 -3.41
C SER A 429 42.43 -9.68 -4.15
N GLU A 430 42.97 -10.89 -4.04
CA GLU A 430 42.44 -12.10 -4.69
C GLU A 430 42.50 -13.31 -3.77
N LEU A 431 41.53 -14.22 -3.96
CA LEU A 431 41.48 -15.53 -3.33
C LEU A 431 41.20 -16.60 -4.39
N GLN A 432 41.91 -17.73 -4.32
CA GLN A 432 41.66 -18.89 -5.15
C GLN A 432 41.08 -20.01 -4.31
N LEU A 433 39.95 -20.55 -4.76
CA LEU A 433 39.29 -21.71 -4.15
C LEU A 433 39.44 -22.89 -5.10
N ILE A 434 40.16 -23.92 -4.67
CA ILE A 434 40.49 -25.09 -5.50
C ILE A 434 39.24 -25.94 -5.71
N THR A 435 38.89 -26.20 -6.97
CA THR A 435 37.71 -26.98 -7.38
C THR A 435 38.06 -28.28 -8.10
N ALA A 436 39.34 -28.55 -8.38
CA ALA A 436 39.81 -29.71 -9.14
C ALA A 436 39.36 -31.08 -8.57
N HIS A 437 39.05 -31.16 -7.28
CA HIS A 437 38.59 -32.38 -6.61
C HIS A 437 37.07 -32.55 -6.64
N LEU A 438 36.30 -31.55 -7.09
CA LEU A 438 34.84 -31.56 -7.07
C LEU A 438 34.27 -32.14 -8.37
N PRO A 439 33.13 -32.87 -8.32
CA PRO A 439 32.46 -33.35 -9.52
C PRO A 439 31.83 -32.22 -10.35
N THR A 440 31.55 -32.50 -11.62
CA THR A 440 30.81 -31.58 -12.50
C THR A 440 29.42 -31.30 -11.93
N GLY A 441 29.04 -30.02 -11.81
CA GLY A 441 27.76 -29.64 -11.22
C GLY A 441 27.64 -28.16 -10.87
N LEU A 442 26.48 -27.77 -10.33
CA LEU A 442 26.23 -26.43 -9.81
C LEU A 442 26.53 -26.37 -8.32
N TYR A 443 27.21 -25.30 -7.92
CA TYR A 443 27.58 -25.03 -6.53
C TYR A 443 27.22 -23.59 -6.15
N VAL A 444 27.05 -23.34 -4.87
CA VAL A 444 26.81 -22.01 -4.32
C VAL A 444 28.09 -21.54 -3.63
N LEU A 445 28.72 -20.51 -4.19
CA LEU A 445 29.80 -19.78 -3.57
C LEU A 445 29.22 -18.72 -2.63
N GLU A 446 29.61 -18.79 -1.38
CA GLU A 446 29.29 -17.83 -0.34
C GLU A 446 30.55 -17.05 0.05
N LEU A 447 30.46 -15.73 0.13
CA LEU A 447 31.46 -14.88 0.77
C LEU A 447 30.88 -14.34 2.08
N SER A 448 31.60 -14.48 3.18
CA SER A 448 31.18 -14.01 4.50
C SER A 448 32.26 -13.17 5.16
N GLY A 449 31.86 -12.18 5.98
CA GLY A 449 32.74 -11.37 6.82
C GLY A 449 32.39 -11.50 8.29
N GLN A 450 32.90 -10.60 9.15
CA GLN A 450 32.63 -10.65 10.61
C GLN A 450 31.14 -10.49 10.97
N GLY A 451 30.33 -9.87 10.10
CA GLY A 451 28.88 -9.69 10.30
C GLY A 451 27.98 -10.75 9.66
N GLY A 452 28.54 -11.84 9.11
CA GLY A 452 27.78 -12.91 8.45
C GLY A 452 27.97 -12.97 6.92
N SER A 453 27.02 -13.61 6.24
CA SER A 453 27.05 -13.82 4.78
C SER A 453 26.87 -12.50 4.03
N LEU A 454 27.82 -12.17 3.15
CA LEU A 454 27.86 -10.91 2.40
C LEU A 454 27.45 -11.10 0.93
N LEU A 455 27.78 -12.25 0.33
CA LEU A 455 27.50 -12.55 -1.07
C LEU A 455 27.20 -14.03 -1.27
N ASN A 456 26.18 -14.34 -2.07
CA ASN A 456 25.99 -15.68 -2.63
C ASN A 456 25.98 -15.63 -4.17
N ARG A 457 26.69 -16.54 -4.81
CA ARG A 457 26.80 -16.66 -6.27
C ARG A 457 26.78 -18.12 -6.69
N ARG A 458 26.09 -18.42 -7.80
CA ARG A 458 26.13 -19.76 -8.40
C ARG A 458 27.36 -19.87 -9.27
N ILE A 459 28.12 -20.95 -9.07
CA ILE A 459 29.22 -21.33 -9.95
C ILE A 459 28.92 -22.69 -10.56
N ALA A 460 29.28 -22.88 -11.82
CA ALA A 460 29.29 -24.18 -12.47
C ALA A 460 30.72 -24.74 -12.42
N ILE A 461 30.86 -26.00 -12.07
CA ILE A 461 32.10 -26.76 -12.26
C ILE A 461 31.90 -27.63 -13.49
N ALA A 462 32.75 -27.45 -14.50
CA ALA A 462 32.76 -28.22 -15.73
C ALA A 462 34.13 -28.86 -15.90
N ARG A 463 34.15 -30.17 -16.18
CA ARG A 463 35.37 -30.91 -16.53
C ARG A 463 35.38 -31.27 -18.00
#